data_AF-A0A973FJ44-F1
#
_entry.id   AF-A0A973FJ44-F1
#
_cell.length_a   1.000
_cell.length_b   1.000
_cell.length_c   1.000
_cell.angle_alpha   90.00
_cell.angle_beta   90.00
_cell.angle_gamma   90.00
#
_symmetry.space_group_name_H-M   'P 1'
#
loop_
_entity.id
_entity.type
_entity.pdbx_description
1 polymer ?
#
loop_
_entity_poly.entity_id
_entity_poly.type
_entity_poly.pdbx_seq_one_letter_code
_entity_poly.pdbx_strand_id
1 'polypeptide(L)'
;MKNNKWENHTQLFVFLGSFFSLLSIVVVILHIFPEILKTEAKIQQIQTVKPSEEIEINFSFPVLQSEISKRLTIFPATKFSAVWQDGRQKLKIIPENLWEPQTDYKISISGGRNIFYFKFDQELFFSTQPYPKIKKIFPIDGEKDVAVDIEEPIAVDFDYPLDEYNVKFEVKPAVKLEYQVSAEKNNIRLLAKDNFAWETRYDIGIFVKHKKQVPDRYFKVGQTSFETAAIPPTKWDKDPAVLLDQAKKYTKAAVLVGKYIDINLSQQVMVIFENGKPLDAFRISSGKKGMETPTGTFKIENKTLRAWSKKYALFMPNWMAITPSGEIGIHELPVWPGGFQEGANHLGIPVSHGCVRLGPGPAKIVFNWAEVGTPVVVHK
;
A
#
# COMPACT_ATOMS: atom_id res chain seq x y z
N MET A 1 59.60 70.58 -36.03
CA MET A 1 58.76 69.41 -35.70
C MET A 1 58.39 68.71 -37.00
N LYS A 2 59.22 67.79 -37.51
CA LYS A 2 58.90 67.00 -38.72
C LYS A 2 58.26 65.68 -38.28
N ASN A 3 57.05 65.47 -38.78
CA ASN A 3 56.14 64.37 -38.51
C ASN A 3 56.80 62.99 -38.59
N ASN A 4 56.68 62.23 -37.51
CA ASN A 4 57.03 60.81 -37.44
C ASN A 4 55.88 59.93 -37.96
N LYS A 5 55.33 60.29 -39.13
CA LYS A 5 54.19 59.61 -39.76
C LYS A 5 54.55 58.19 -40.20
N TRP A 6 55.82 57.95 -40.53
CA TRP A 6 56.30 56.68 -41.08
C TRP A 6 56.44 55.58 -40.01
N GLU A 7 56.87 55.89 -38.79
CA GLU A 7 56.97 54.89 -37.71
C GLU A 7 55.62 54.28 -37.32
N ASN A 8 54.55 55.09 -37.29
CA ASN A 8 53.20 54.60 -37.00
C ASN A 8 52.66 53.68 -38.11
N HIS A 9 53.02 53.91 -39.37
CA HIS A 9 52.64 53.03 -40.47
C HIS A 9 53.41 51.70 -40.39
N THR A 10 54.71 51.72 -40.10
CA THR A 10 55.52 50.50 -39.98
C THR A 10 55.07 49.62 -38.82
N GLN A 11 54.74 50.21 -37.66
CA GLN A 11 54.18 49.45 -36.54
C GLN A 11 52.80 48.86 -36.85
N LEU A 12 51.94 49.60 -37.57
CA LEU A 12 50.65 49.08 -38.01
C LEU A 12 50.80 47.93 -39.01
N PHE A 13 51.75 48.00 -39.94
CA PHE A 13 52.03 46.93 -40.90
C PHE A 13 52.61 45.67 -40.24
N VAL A 14 53.51 45.82 -39.26
CA VAL A 14 54.03 44.67 -38.49
C VAL A 14 52.93 44.06 -37.62
N PHE A 15 52.07 44.89 -37.01
CA PHE A 15 50.92 44.41 -36.25
C PHE A 15 49.91 43.66 -37.14
N LEU A 16 49.55 44.23 -38.30
CA LEU A 16 48.68 43.56 -39.27
C LEU A 16 49.30 42.27 -39.81
N GLY A 17 50.59 42.28 -40.17
CA GLY A 17 51.29 41.09 -40.67
C GLY A 17 51.40 39.96 -39.64
N SER A 18 51.70 40.30 -38.38
CA SER A 18 51.70 39.33 -37.28
C SER A 18 50.30 38.81 -36.96
N PHE A 19 49.27 39.67 -37.03
CA PHE A 19 47.87 39.30 -36.89
C PHE A 19 47.41 38.33 -37.98
N PHE A 20 47.72 38.60 -39.26
CA PHE A 20 47.40 37.71 -40.37
C PHE A 20 48.19 36.39 -40.30
N SER A 21 49.45 36.40 -39.85
CA SER A 21 50.24 35.18 -39.63
C SER A 21 49.64 34.30 -38.53
N LEU A 22 49.29 34.87 -37.37
CA LEU A 22 48.58 34.15 -36.32
C LEU A 22 47.23 33.61 -36.80
N LEU A 23 46.47 34.42 -37.54
CA LEU A 23 45.19 34.01 -38.12
C LEU A 23 45.38 32.84 -39.10
N SER A 24 46.45 32.87 -39.89
CA SER A 24 46.81 31.79 -40.82
C SER A 24 47.13 30.49 -40.07
N ILE A 25 47.90 30.57 -38.98
CA ILE A 25 48.23 29.42 -38.13
C ILE A 25 46.96 28.85 -37.49
N VAL A 26 46.05 29.70 -36.99
CA VAL A 26 44.76 29.25 -36.45
C VAL A 26 43.93 28.56 -37.54
N VAL A 27 43.84 29.13 -38.74
CA VAL A 27 43.13 28.51 -39.87
C VAL A 27 43.74 27.14 -40.22
N VAL A 28 45.08 27.03 -40.24
CA VAL A 28 45.78 25.76 -40.50
C VAL A 28 45.52 24.75 -39.37
N ILE A 29 45.59 25.15 -38.10
CA ILE A 29 45.27 24.29 -36.95
C ILE A 29 43.82 23.80 -37.01
N LEU A 30 42.86 24.68 -37.33
CA LEU A 30 41.45 24.31 -37.49
C LEU A 30 41.20 23.40 -38.69
N HIS A 31 42.02 23.52 -39.74
CA HIS A 31 41.98 22.62 -40.89
C HIS A 31 42.59 21.25 -40.60
N ILE A 32 43.66 21.19 -39.78
CA ILE A 32 44.36 19.95 -39.41
C ILE A 32 43.63 19.21 -38.27
N PHE A 33 43.04 19.93 -37.31
CA PHE A 33 42.38 19.39 -36.14
C PHE A 33 40.91 19.86 -36.02
N PRO A 34 40.04 19.50 -36.98
CA PRO A 34 38.63 19.91 -36.95
C PRO A 34 37.87 19.38 -35.73
N GLU A 35 38.35 18.30 -35.10
CA GLU A 35 37.77 17.72 -33.88
C GLU A 35 37.78 18.68 -32.68
N ILE A 36 38.66 19.69 -32.64
CA ILE A 36 38.75 20.64 -31.52
C ILE A 36 37.50 21.55 -31.44
N LEU A 37 36.83 21.79 -32.57
CA LEU A 37 35.58 22.57 -32.63
C LEU A 37 34.34 21.69 -32.78
N LYS A 38 34.49 20.37 -32.59
CA LYS A 38 33.35 19.46 -32.63
C LYS A 38 32.40 19.75 -31.49
N THR A 39 31.12 19.88 -31.84
CA THR A 39 30.08 20.16 -30.86
C THR A 39 29.52 18.86 -30.33
N GLU A 40 29.61 18.67 -29.02
CA GLU A 40 28.90 17.62 -28.30
C GLU A 40 27.63 18.22 -27.70
N ALA A 41 26.57 17.42 -27.62
CA ALA A 41 25.41 17.77 -26.82
C ALA A 41 25.23 16.73 -25.70
N LYS A 42 24.75 17.15 -24.53
CA LYS A 42 24.48 16.28 -23.38
C LYS A 42 23.17 16.67 -22.73
N ILE A 43 22.38 15.65 -22.35
CA ILE A 43 21.22 15.86 -21.48
C ILE A 43 21.75 16.12 -20.07
N GLN A 44 21.23 17.16 -19.41
CA GLN A 44 21.68 17.53 -18.07
C GLN A 44 21.18 16.55 -17.00
N GLN A 45 19.99 15.99 -17.19
CA GLN A 45 19.36 15.05 -16.26
C GLN A 45 20.17 13.75 -16.17
N ILE A 46 20.53 13.35 -14.94
CA ILE A 46 21.34 12.16 -14.64
C ILE A 46 20.46 10.97 -14.22
N GLN A 47 19.18 11.21 -13.93
CA GLN A 47 18.21 10.25 -13.41
C GLN A 47 16.99 10.11 -14.33
N THR A 48 16.12 9.14 -14.08
CA THR A 48 14.87 8.97 -14.83
C THR A 48 14.03 10.24 -14.76
N VAL A 49 13.57 10.68 -15.92
CA VAL A 49 12.84 11.92 -16.13
C VAL A 49 11.39 11.73 -15.70
N LYS A 50 10.85 12.67 -14.92
CA LYS A 50 9.41 12.62 -14.57
C LYS A 50 8.55 12.89 -15.82
N PRO A 51 7.33 12.33 -15.92
CA PRO A 51 6.47 12.56 -17.08
C PRO A 51 6.22 14.03 -17.42
N SER A 52 6.25 14.93 -16.42
CA SER A 52 6.04 16.37 -16.57
C SER A 52 7.32 17.20 -16.69
N GLU A 53 8.49 16.57 -16.61
CA GLU A 53 9.78 17.26 -16.56
C GLU A 53 10.27 17.68 -17.95
N GLU A 54 10.85 18.86 -18.04
CA GLU A 54 11.50 19.36 -19.25
C GLU A 54 12.90 18.75 -19.41
N ILE A 55 13.35 18.52 -20.65
CA ILE A 55 14.70 18.02 -20.95
C ILE A 55 15.61 19.21 -21.26
N GLU A 56 16.76 19.31 -20.58
CA GLU A 56 17.76 20.35 -20.87
C GLU A 56 18.93 19.73 -21.62
N ILE A 57 19.18 20.22 -22.84
CA ILE A 57 20.34 19.84 -23.65
C ILE A 57 21.36 20.96 -23.60
N ASN A 58 22.58 20.62 -23.18
CA ASN A 58 23.73 21.51 -23.14
C ASN A 58 24.68 21.19 -24.30
N PHE A 59 25.04 22.21 -25.08
CA PHE A 59 26.00 22.11 -26.18
C PHE A 59 27.38 22.61 -25.74
N SER A 60 28.45 21.92 -26.15
CA SER A 60 29.83 22.33 -25.81
C SER A 60 30.26 23.64 -26.47
N PHE A 61 29.58 24.04 -27.56
CA PHE A 61 29.78 25.31 -28.26
C PHE A 61 28.42 25.95 -28.62
N PRO A 62 28.33 27.28 -28.79
CA PRO A 62 27.11 27.91 -29.28
C PRO A 62 26.69 27.38 -30.65
N VAL A 63 25.38 27.15 -30.86
CA VAL A 63 24.85 26.56 -32.09
C VAL A 63 23.95 27.49 -32.91
N LEU A 64 23.77 27.18 -34.20
CA LEU A 64 22.81 27.85 -35.06
C LEU A 64 21.39 27.34 -34.75
N GLN A 65 20.71 28.05 -33.85
CA GLN A 65 19.41 27.68 -33.29
C GLN A 65 18.37 27.28 -34.35
N SER A 66 18.25 28.06 -35.42
CA SER A 66 17.26 27.83 -36.50
C SER A 66 17.50 26.53 -37.27
N GLU A 67 18.73 26.01 -37.27
CA GLU A 67 19.05 24.72 -37.90
C GLU A 67 18.79 23.57 -36.96
N ILE A 68 19.19 23.70 -35.69
CA ILE A 68 18.92 22.67 -34.68
C ILE A 68 17.42 22.47 -34.54
N SER A 69 16.63 23.54 -34.42
CA SER A 69 15.17 23.46 -34.30
C SER A 69 14.48 22.77 -35.50
N LYS A 70 15.09 22.78 -36.70
CA LYS A 70 14.55 22.08 -37.89
C LYS A 70 14.98 20.62 -38.01
N ARG A 71 16.05 20.24 -37.32
CA ARG A 71 16.73 18.94 -37.45
C ARG A 71 16.59 18.05 -36.21
N LEU A 72 16.03 18.62 -35.14
CA LEU A 72 15.74 17.92 -33.89
C LEU A 72 14.53 16.99 -34.09
N THR A 73 14.72 15.72 -33.80
CA THR A 73 13.65 14.72 -33.80
C THR A 73 13.68 13.93 -32.49
N ILE A 74 12.51 13.46 -32.06
CA ILE A 74 12.36 12.65 -30.84
C ILE A 74 11.63 11.36 -31.21
N PHE A 75 12.15 10.23 -30.73
CA PHE A 75 11.56 8.91 -30.87
C PHE A 75 11.39 8.25 -29.49
N PRO A 76 10.22 7.68 -29.13
CA PRO A 76 8.96 7.70 -29.89
C PRO A 76 8.45 9.13 -30.19
N ALA A 77 7.72 9.27 -31.29
CA ALA A 77 7.28 10.56 -31.79
C ALA A 77 6.44 11.30 -30.74
N THR A 78 6.96 12.42 -30.26
CA THR A 78 6.33 13.26 -29.22
C THR A 78 6.30 14.69 -29.70
N LYS A 79 5.17 15.38 -29.51
CA LYS A 79 5.08 16.81 -29.78
C LYS A 79 5.74 17.58 -28.65
N PHE A 80 6.52 18.60 -28.98
CA PHE A 80 7.27 19.38 -28.01
C PHE A 80 7.46 20.82 -28.49
N SER A 81 7.68 21.71 -27.54
CA SER A 81 8.21 23.05 -27.75
C SER A 81 9.69 23.09 -27.37
N ALA A 82 10.49 23.83 -28.13
CA ALA A 82 11.92 23.96 -27.90
C ALA A 82 12.27 25.43 -27.59
N VAL A 83 12.82 25.69 -26.40
CA VAL A 83 13.13 27.03 -25.90
C VAL A 83 14.63 27.16 -25.67
N TRP A 84 15.24 28.15 -26.33
CA TRP A 84 16.66 28.43 -26.19
C TRP A 84 16.97 29.27 -24.97
N GLN A 85 18.05 28.95 -24.29
CA GLN A 85 18.61 29.71 -23.17
C GLN A 85 20.11 29.93 -23.37
N ASP A 86 20.67 30.81 -22.54
CA ASP A 86 22.12 31.03 -22.41
C ASP A 86 22.85 31.24 -23.75
N GLY A 87 22.43 32.25 -24.51
CA GLY A 87 23.19 32.73 -25.65
C GLY A 87 23.47 31.70 -26.76
N ARG A 88 22.63 30.65 -26.89
CA ARG A 88 22.68 29.54 -27.88
C ARG A 88 23.39 28.25 -27.42
N GLN A 89 23.71 28.08 -26.15
CA GLN A 89 24.34 26.85 -25.66
C GLN A 89 23.38 25.89 -24.94
N LYS A 90 22.17 26.35 -24.61
CA LYS A 90 21.19 25.54 -23.87
C LYS A 90 19.86 25.48 -24.60
N LEU A 91 19.31 24.27 -24.70
CA LEU A 91 18.01 24.02 -25.31
C LEU A 91 17.13 23.25 -24.33
N LYS A 92 16.01 23.85 -23.93
CA LYS A 92 14.96 23.19 -23.18
C LYS A 92 13.93 22.61 -24.11
N ILE A 93 13.63 21.33 -23.95
CA ILE A 93 12.57 20.62 -24.65
C ILE A 93 11.44 20.37 -23.66
N ILE A 94 10.30 20.98 -23.95
CA ILE A 94 9.10 20.92 -23.12
C ILE A 94 8.08 20.11 -23.92
N PRO A 95 7.68 18.91 -23.46
CA PRO A 95 6.72 18.13 -24.23
C PRO A 95 5.33 18.81 -24.15
N GLU A 96 4.57 18.80 -25.25
CA GLU A 96 3.23 19.43 -25.28
C GLU A 96 2.23 18.67 -24.38
N ASN A 97 2.42 17.36 -24.29
CA ASN A 97 1.77 16.48 -23.34
C ASN A 97 2.84 15.87 -22.44
N LEU A 98 2.46 15.13 -21.41
CA LEU A 98 3.44 14.41 -20.61
C LEU A 98 4.24 13.42 -21.46
N TRP A 99 5.52 13.24 -21.12
CA TRP A 99 6.27 12.09 -21.60
C TRP A 99 5.56 10.80 -21.18
N GLU A 100 5.53 9.80 -22.07
CA GLU A 100 4.95 8.51 -21.74
C GLU A 100 5.78 7.86 -20.62
N PRO A 101 5.17 7.46 -19.48
CA PRO A 101 5.89 6.78 -18.42
C PRO A 101 6.49 5.45 -18.90
N GLN A 102 7.56 4.98 -18.24
CA GLN A 102 8.26 3.74 -18.57
C GLN A 102 8.70 3.62 -20.04
N THR A 103 9.18 4.72 -20.63
CA THR A 103 9.52 4.80 -22.05
C THR A 103 10.94 5.30 -22.22
N ASP A 104 11.69 4.62 -23.09
CA ASP A 104 13.02 5.04 -23.52
C ASP A 104 12.90 5.95 -24.73
N TYR A 105 13.43 7.16 -24.60
CA TYR A 105 13.42 8.17 -25.63
C TYR A 105 14.81 8.39 -26.23
N LYS A 106 14.82 8.64 -27.53
CA LYS A 106 15.98 9.09 -28.29
C LYS A 106 15.70 10.45 -28.89
N ILE A 107 16.58 11.40 -28.63
CA ILE A 107 16.63 12.70 -29.29
C ILE A 107 17.76 12.66 -30.31
N SER A 108 17.44 12.93 -31.58
CA SER A 108 18.41 12.94 -32.67
C SER A 108 18.52 14.34 -33.28
N ILE A 109 19.75 14.83 -33.41
CA ILE A 109 20.12 16.04 -34.13
C ILE A 109 20.97 15.61 -35.32
N SER A 110 20.45 15.74 -36.55
CA SER A 110 21.17 15.32 -37.77
C SER A 110 21.51 16.51 -38.67
N GLY A 111 22.80 16.78 -38.80
CA GLY A 111 23.40 17.85 -39.60
C GLY A 111 23.26 19.22 -38.96
N GLY A 112 23.30 19.28 -37.62
CA GLY A 112 23.36 20.53 -36.88
C GLY A 112 24.65 21.29 -37.16
N ARG A 113 24.66 22.61 -36.94
CA ARG A 113 25.86 23.43 -37.10
C ARG A 113 26.11 24.32 -35.89
N ASN A 114 27.37 24.46 -35.52
CA ASN A 114 27.78 25.45 -34.53
C ASN A 114 27.94 26.84 -35.14
N ILE A 115 28.19 27.87 -34.31
CA ILE A 115 28.42 29.24 -34.81
C ILE A 115 29.67 29.38 -35.70
N PHE A 116 30.55 28.38 -35.70
CA PHE A 116 31.70 28.28 -36.60
C PHE A 116 31.40 27.48 -37.88
N TYR A 117 30.12 27.15 -38.12
CA TYR A 117 29.62 26.39 -39.27
C TYR A 117 30.09 24.93 -39.39
N PHE A 118 30.77 24.38 -38.38
CA PHE A 118 31.11 22.96 -38.33
C PHE A 118 29.84 22.13 -38.10
N LYS A 119 29.70 21.08 -38.91
CA LYS A 119 28.57 20.15 -38.82
C LYS A 119 28.78 19.16 -37.68
N PHE A 120 27.70 18.76 -37.05
CA PHE A 120 27.69 17.67 -36.08
C PHE A 120 26.37 16.90 -36.14
N ASP A 121 26.46 15.64 -35.75
CA ASP A 121 25.33 14.76 -35.48
C ASP A 121 25.40 14.34 -34.02
N GLN A 122 24.24 14.24 -33.36
CA GLN A 122 24.17 13.79 -31.98
C GLN A 122 22.92 12.96 -31.75
N GLU A 123 23.09 11.86 -31.02
CA GLU A 123 22.00 11.12 -30.42
C GLU A 123 22.10 11.22 -28.89
N LEU A 124 20.97 11.47 -28.24
CA LEU A 124 20.85 11.58 -26.79
C LEU A 124 19.73 10.66 -26.34
N PHE A 125 19.90 10.02 -25.19
CA PHE A 125 18.95 9.05 -24.67
C PHE A 125 18.52 9.43 -23.26
N PHE A 126 17.24 9.27 -22.96
CA PHE A 126 16.71 9.38 -21.61
C PHE A 126 15.55 8.41 -21.42
N SER A 127 15.30 8.02 -20.17
CA SER A 127 14.20 7.13 -19.81
C SER A 127 13.26 7.86 -18.85
N THR A 128 11.96 7.63 -19.00
CA THR A 128 10.96 8.21 -18.11
C THR A 128 10.67 7.30 -16.93
N GLN A 129 10.23 7.91 -15.83
CA GLN A 129 9.84 7.19 -14.62
C GLN A 129 8.74 6.14 -14.93
N PRO A 130 8.83 4.92 -14.37
CA PRO A 130 7.80 3.90 -14.54
C PRO A 130 6.49 4.26 -13.81
N TYR A 131 5.40 3.56 -14.14
CA TYR A 131 4.16 3.62 -13.36
C TYR A 131 4.39 3.10 -11.92
N PRO A 132 3.60 3.58 -10.93
CA PRO A 132 3.62 3.04 -9.58
C PRO A 132 3.38 1.53 -9.60
N LYS A 133 4.23 0.78 -8.91
CA LYS A 133 4.14 -0.68 -8.79
C LYS A 133 3.50 -1.06 -7.48
N ILE A 134 2.85 -2.21 -7.47
CA ILE A 134 2.29 -2.78 -6.25
C ILE A 134 3.42 -3.43 -5.44
N LYS A 135 3.61 -2.96 -4.21
CA LYS A 135 4.52 -3.58 -3.22
C LYS A 135 3.86 -4.75 -2.52
N LYS A 136 2.60 -4.56 -2.10
CA LYS A 136 1.82 -5.55 -1.37
C LYS A 136 0.36 -5.44 -1.75
N ILE A 137 -0.32 -6.57 -1.71
CA ILE A 137 -1.74 -6.66 -1.94
C ILE A 137 -2.34 -7.68 -0.99
N PHE A 138 -3.51 -7.36 -0.47
CA PHE A 138 -4.37 -8.28 0.25
C PHE A 138 -5.79 -8.17 -0.33
N PRO A 139 -6.49 -9.29 -0.55
CA PRO A 139 -6.01 -10.67 -0.47
C PRO A 139 -4.90 -10.98 -1.48
N ILE A 140 -4.01 -11.91 -1.13
CA ILE A 140 -2.95 -12.37 -2.05
C ILE A 140 -3.56 -13.22 -3.17
N ASP A 141 -2.85 -13.35 -4.29
CA ASP A 141 -3.39 -14.05 -5.45
C ASP A 141 -3.63 -15.55 -5.16
N GLY A 142 -4.84 -16.02 -5.45
CA GLY A 142 -5.29 -17.38 -5.20
C GLY A 142 -5.66 -17.68 -3.74
N GLU A 143 -5.72 -16.67 -2.86
CA GLU A 143 -6.06 -16.88 -1.45
C GLU A 143 -7.48 -17.45 -1.31
N LYS A 144 -7.66 -18.37 -0.35
CA LYS A 144 -8.93 -19.05 -0.09
C LYS A 144 -9.40 -18.75 1.32
N ASP A 145 -10.70 -18.98 1.53
CA ASP A 145 -11.35 -18.78 2.82
C ASP A 145 -11.23 -17.35 3.35
N VAL A 146 -11.22 -16.37 2.43
CA VAL A 146 -11.03 -14.97 2.80
C VAL A 146 -12.31 -14.37 3.38
N ALA A 147 -12.24 -13.86 4.60
CA ALA A 147 -13.29 -13.04 5.20
C ALA A 147 -13.03 -11.57 4.84
N VAL A 148 -13.54 -11.11 3.70
CA VAL A 148 -13.42 -9.70 3.32
C VAL A 148 -14.50 -8.90 4.03
N ASP A 149 -14.10 -8.18 5.08
CA ASP A 149 -14.95 -7.31 5.86
C ASP A 149 -14.29 -5.95 6.16
N ILE A 150 -14.84 -5.17 7.10
CA ILE A 150 -14.32 -3.84 7.44
C ILE A 150 -12.96 -3.90 8.16
N GLU A 151 -12.65 -5.00 8.84
CA GLU A 151 -11.39 -5.19 9.57
C GLU A 151 -10.30 -5.71 8.63
N GLU A 152 -10.67 -6.61 7.71
CA GLU A 152 -9.81 -7.16 6.67
C GLU A 152 -10.28 -6.76 5.26
N PRO A 153 -10.24 -5.46 4.90
CA PRO A 153 -10.63 -5.01 3.58
C PRO A 153 -9.54 -5.34 2.55
N ILE A 154 -9.92 -5.35 1.28
CA ILE A 154 -8.94 -5.41 0.19
C ILE A 154 -8.02 -4.20 0.31
N ALA A 155 -6.72 -4.41 0.34
CA ALA A 155 -5.72 -3.36 0.51
C ALA A 155 -4.60 -3.49 -0.51
N VAL A 156 -4.17 -2.37 -1.08
CA VAL A 156 -3.10 -2.30 -2.06
C VAL A 156 -2.09 -1.24 -1.66
N ASP A 157 -0.85 -1.66 -1.49
CA ASP A 157 0.30 -0.81 -1.23
C ASP A 157 1.08 -0.57 -2.52
N PHE A 158 1.33 0.69 -2.83
CA PHE A 158 2.13 1.12 -3.97
C PHE A 158 3.55 1.50 -3.54
N ASP A 159 4.49 1.42 -4.47
CA ASP A 159 5.89 1.73 -4.23
C ASP A 159 6.20 3.22 -4.07
N TYR A 160 5.31 4.08 -4.57
CA TYR A 160 5.40 5.54 -4.54
C TYR A 160 4.03 6.20 -4.27
N PRO A 161 3.97 7.42 -3.72
CA PRO A 161 2.73 8.18 -3.57
C PRO A 161 1.96 8.40 -4.88
N LEU A 162 0.63 8.39 -4.80
CA LEU A 162 -0.29 8.42 -5.94
C LEU A 162 -0.82 9.84 -6.25
N ASP A 163 -0.18 10.89 -5.75
CA ASP A 163 -0.62 12.29 -5.91
C ASP A 163 -0.94 12.68 -7.36
N GLU A 164 -0.14 12.17 -8.30
CA GLU A 164 -0.27 12.48 -9.73
C GLU A 164 -1.07 11.42 -10.50
N TYR A 165 -1.58 10.39 -9.83
CA TYR A 165 -2.23 9.24 -10.46
C TYR A 165 -3.69 9.10 -10.02
N ASN A 166 -4.53 8.63 -10.94
CA ASN A 166 -5.83 8.06 -10.65
C ASN A 166 -5.70 6.54 -10.67
N VAL A 167 -6.30 5.88 -9.67
CA VAL A 167 -6.32 4.42 -9.58
C VAL A 167 -7.74 3.93 -9.78
N LYS A 168 -7.90 2.87 -10.58
CA LYS A 168 -9.16 2.21 -10.86
C LYS A 168 -9.03 0.73 -10.51
N PHE A 169 -10.01 0.21 -9.78
CA PHE A 169 -10.15 -1.22 -9.50
C PHE A 169 -11.32 -1.77 -10.29
N GLU A 170 -11.10 -2.89 -10.97
CA GLU A 170 -12.15 -3.65 -11.65
C GLU A 170 -12.30 -4.98 -10.92
N VAL A 171 -13.43 -5.15 -10.22
CA VAL A 171 -13.72 -6.35 -9.42
C VAL A 171 -14.79 -7.19 -10.11
N LYS A 172 -14.56 -8.49 -10.23
CA LYS A 172 -15.48 -9.45 -10.84
C LYS A 172 -15.67 -10.66 -9.90
N PRO A 173 -16.90 -11.04 -9.52
CA PRO A 173 -18.16 -10.33 -9.75
C PRO A 173 -18.17 -8.90 -9.19
N ALA A 174 -19.03 -8.03 -9.75
CA ALA A 174 -19.06 -6.63 -9.37
C ALA A 174 -19.54 -6.46 -7.91
N VAL A 175 -18.81 -5.66 -7.13
CA VAL A 175 -19.15 -5.29 -5.75
C VAL A 175 -19.06 -3.78 -5.62
N LYS A 176 -19.98 -3.16 -4.86
CA LYS A 176 -19.91 -1.73 -4.56
C LYS A 176 -18.83 -1.47 -3.50
N LEU A 177 -17.80 -0.73 -3.88
CA LEU A 177 -16.65 -0.43 -3.02
C LEU A 177 -16.52 1.07 -2.75
N GLU A 178 -16.07 1.41 -1.55
CA GLU A 178 -15.64 2.73 -1.12
C GLU A 178 -14.14 2.75 -0.91
N TYR A 179 -13.50 3.85 -1.27
CA TYR A 179 -12.06 3.97 -1.35
C TYR A 179 -11.58 4.79 -0.16
N GLN A 180 -10.66 4.23 0.61
CA GLN A 180 -9.91 4.96 1.63
C GLN A 180 -8.44 4.99 1.24
N VAL A 181 -7.87 6.19 1.20
CA VAL A 181 -6.47 6.42 0.83
C VAL A 181 -5.72 6.86 2.07
N SER A 182 -4.54 6.29 2.31
CA SER A 182 -3.68 6.69 3.44
C SER A 182 -3.23 8.15 3.35
N ALA A 183 -2.76 8.71 4.46
CA ALA A 183 -2.21 10.08 4.50
C ALA A 183 -1.00 10.23 3.56
N GLU A 184 -0.18 9.18 3.45
CA GLU A 184 0.98 9.07 2.58
C GLU A 184 0.61 8.79 1.11
N LYS A 185 -0.69 8.59 0.82
CA LYS A 185 -1.27 8.39 -0.52
C LYS A 185 -0.65 7.25 -1.31
N ASN A 186 -0.12 6.25 -0.62
CA ASN A 186 0.49 5.07 -1.22
C ASN A 186 -0.23 3.77 -0.85
N ASN A 187 -1.20 3.81 0.06
CA ASN A 187 -2.05 2.68 0.42
C ASN A 187 -3.50 3.02 0.09
N ILE A 188 -4.20 2.09 -0.57
CA ILE A 188 -5.63 2.17 -0.84
C ILE A 188 -6.31 0.97 -0.19
N ARG A 189 -7.29 1.22 0.68
CA ARG A 189 -8.21 0.21 1.22
C ARG A 189 -9.55 0.32 0.51
N LEU A 190 -10.10 -0.80 0.06
CA LEU A 190 -11.40 -0.91 -0.58
C LEU A 190 -12.38 -1.52 0.43
N LEU A 191 -13.27 -0.69 0.94
CA LEU A 191 -14.32 -1.11 1.86
C LEU A 191 -15.56 -1.47 1.06
N ALA A 192 -16.08 -2.68 1.24
CA ALA A 192 -17.32 -3.05 0.56
C ALA A 192 -18.53 -2.42 1.27
N LYS A 193 -19.43 -1.83 0.48
CA LYS A 193 -20.71 -1.32 0.97
C LYS A 193 -21.74 -2.43 1.15
N ASP A 194 -21.64 -3.44 0.30
CA ASP A 194 -22.44 -4.66 0.32
C ASP A 194 -21.54 -5.85 0.70
N ASN A 195 -22.10 -6.89 1.32
CA ASN A 195 -21.31 -8.08 1.64
C ASN A 195 -20.85 -8.79 0.36
N PHE A 196 -19.61 -9.31 0.37
CA PHE A 196 -19.19 -10.28 -0.63
C PHE A 196 -20.04 -11.55 -0.52
N ALA A 197 -20.36 -12.16 -1.66
CA ALA A 197 -21.02 -13.44 -1.68
C ALA A 197 -20.07 -14.52 -1.15
N TRP A 198 -20.56 -15.42 -0.32
CA TRP A 198 -19.79 -16.56 0.19
C TRP A 198 -19.40 -17.53 -0.94
N GLU A 199 -18.36 -18.33 -0.73
CA GLU A 199 -17.87 -19.36 -1.67
C GLU A 199 -17.68 -18.85 -3.10
N THR A 200 -17.44 -17.56 -3.26
CA THR A 200 -17.37 -16.90 -4.55
C THR A 200 -15.94 -16.48 -4.82
N ARG A 201 -15.44 -16.83 -6.00
CA ARG A 201 -14.18 -16.33 -6.51
C ARG A 201 -14.35 -14.90 -7.00
N TYR A 202 -13.49 -14.01 -6.53
CA TYR A 202 -13.37 -12.64 -7.01
C TYR A 202 -12.02 -12.44 -7.68
N ASP A 203 -12.03 -11.83 -8.87
CA ASP A 203 -10.84 -11.37 -9.59
C ASP A 203 -10.81 -9.83 -9.58
N ILE A 204 -9.65 -9.26 -9.25
CA ILE A 204 -9.43 -7.81 -9.15
C ILE A 204 -8.34 -7.41 -10.13
N GLY A 205 -8.67 -6.51 -11.06
CA GLY A 205 -7.72 -5.79 -11.91
C GLY A 205 -7.41 -4.42 -11.33
N ILE A 206 -6.12 -4.04 -11.31
CA ILE A 206 -5.65 -2.77 -10.75
C ILE A 206 -5.01 -1.96 -11.86
N PHE A 207 -5.56 -0.77 -12.07
CA PHE A 207 -5.16 0.10 -13.16
C PHE A 207 -4.82 1.48 -12.66
N VAL A 208 -3.81 2.10 -13.28
CA VAL A 208 -3.39 3.47 -12.98
C VAL A 208 -3.39 4.32 -14.24
N LYS A 209 -3.61 5.62 -14.08
CA LYS A 209 -3.45 6.62 -15.12
C LYS A 209 -2.87 7.88 -14.50
N HIS A 210 -1.92 8.52 -15.16
CA HIS A 210 -1.47 9.84 -14.70
C HIS A 210 -2.56 10.91 -14.97
N LYS A 211 -2.85 11.78 -14.01
CA LYS A 211 -4.00 12.72 -14.02
C LYS A 211 -4.05 13.63 -15.25
N LYS A 212 -2.88 14.05 -15.76
CA LYS A 212 -2.74 14.93 -16.94
C LYS A 212 -2.34 14.17 -18.23
N GLN A 213 -2.42 12.83 -18.24
CA GLN A 213 -2.02 12.03 -19.39
C GLN A 213 -2.99 12.18 -20.56
N VAL A 214 -2.45 12.27 -21.77
CA VAL A 214 -3.19 12.23 -23.03
C VAL A 214 -2.51 11.21 -23.95
N PRO A 215 -3.24 10.22 -24.52
CA PRO A 215 -4.68 10.01 -24.37
C PRO A 215 -5.06 9.55 -22.95
N ASP A 216 -6.32 9.81 -22.60
CA ASP A 216 -6.92 9.37 -21.33
C ASP A 216 -7.06 7.83 -21.33
N ARG A 217 -6.03 7.14 -20.84
CA ARG A 217 -5.97 5.69 -20.82
C ARG A 217 -5.36 5.16 -19.53
N TYR A 218 -6.04 4.18 -18.95
CA TYR A 218 -5.56 3.41 -17.81
C TYR A 218 -4.64 2.26 -18.24
N PHE A 219 -3.59 2.01 -17.46
CA PHE A 219 -2.64 0.92 -17.62
C PHE A 219 -2.76 -0.05 -16.46
N LYS A 220 -2.76 -1.35 -16.76
CA LYS A 220 -2.82 -2.40 -15.73
C LYS A 220 -1.47 -2.53 -15.05
N VAL A 221 -1.44 -2.36 -13.73
CA VAL A 221 -0.22 -2.48 -12.90
C VAL A 221 -0.23 -3.70 -12.00
N GLY A 222 -1.37 -4.37 -11.88
CA GLY A 222 -1.46 -5.65 -11.19
C GLY A 222 -2.84 -6.27 -11.24
N GLN A 223 -2.92 -7.44 -10.63
CA GLN A 223 -4.14 -8.19 -10.42
C GLN A 223 -4.00 -9.10 -9.20
N THR A 224 -5.11 -9.48 -8.61
CA THR A 224 -5.21 -10.55 -7.61
C THR A 224 -6.53 -11.28 -7.78
N SER A 225 -6.61 -12.48 -7.25
CA SER A 225 -7.85 -13.25 -7.15
C SER A 225 -7.95 -13.91 -5.78
N PHE A 226 -9.17 -14.07 -5.27
CA PHE A 226 -9.39 -14.79 -4.01
C PHE A 226 -10.77 -15.46 -3.97
N GLU A 227 -10.91 -16.46 -3.13
CA GLU A 227 -12.16 -17.14 -2.83
C GLU A 227 -12.61 -16.74 -1.42
N THR A 228 -13.81 -16.17 -1.32
CA THR A 228 -14.40 -15.81 -0.03
C THR A 228 -14.70 -17.06 0.80
N ALA A 229 -14.74 -16.90 2.12
CA ALA A 229 -15.08 -17.96 3.05
C ALA A 229 -16.37 -18.73 2.71
N ALA A 230 -16.43 -19.95 3.22
CA ALA A 230 -17.61 -20.79 3.13
C ALA A 230 -18.84 -20.16 3.79
N ILE A 231 -20.03 -20.56 3.35
CA ILE A 231 -21.29 -20.07 3.92
C ILE A 231 -21.31 -20.43 5.41
N PRO A 232 -21.60 -19.47 6.32
CA PRO A 232 -21.79 -19.79 7.72
C PRO A 232 -22.93 -20.81 7.88
N PRO A 233 -22.75 -21.85 8.70
CA PRO A 233 -23.72 -22.94 8.82
C PRO A 233 -25.07 -22.40 9.29
N THR A 234 -26.15 -22.77 8.58
CA THR A 234 -27.52 -22.43 8.99
C THR A 234 -27.99 -23.22 10.22
N LYS A 235 -27.33 -24.34 10.50
CA LYS A 235 -27.45 -25.12 11.74
C LYS A 235 -26.06 -25.48 12.21
N TRP A 236 -25.79 -25.12 13.45
CA TRP A 236 -24.55 -25.49 14.13
C TRP A 236 -24.44 -27.01 14.27
N ASP A 237 -23.24 -27.52 14.03
CA ASP A 237 -22.98 -28.96 14.16
C ASP A 237 -23.13 -29.41 15.62
N LYS A 238 -23.52 -30.67 15.81
CA LYS A 238 -23.60 -31.29 17.14
C LYS A 238 -22.26 -31.86 17.59
N ASP A 239 -21.35 -32.14 16.65
CA ASP A 239 -19.98 -32.53 16.96
C ASP A 239 -19.26 -31.36 17.66
N PRO A 240 -18.70 -31.58 18.86
CA PRO A 240 -18.02 -30.53 19.62
C PRO A 240 -16.86 -29.86 18.88
N ALA A 241 -16.05 -30.60 18.12
CA ALA A 241 -14.88 -30.05 17.46
C ALA A 241 -15.28 -29.17 16.28
N VAL A 242 -16.24 -29.65 15.47
CA VAL A 242 -16.76 -28.91 14.32
C VAL A 242 -17.50 -27.64 14.78
N LEU A 243 -18.28 -27.73 15.86
CA LEU A 243 -18.96 -26.57 16.44
C LEU A 243 -18.00 -25.45 16.84
N LEU A 244 -16.86 -25.78 17.45
CA LEU A 244 -15.88 -24.79 17.88
C LEU A 244 -15.15 -24.16 16.70
N ASP A 245 -14.81 -24.95 15.68
CA ASP A 245 -14.23 -24.42 14.43
C ASP A 245 -15.20 -23.47 13.73
N GLN A 246 -16.47 -23.87 13.60
CA GLN A 246 -17.54 -23.02 13.09
C GLN A 246 -17.68 -21.74 13.92
N ALA A 247 -17.66 -21.84 15.25
CA ALA A 247 -17.87 -20.68 16.11
C ALA A 247 -16.71 -19.70 16.00
N LYS A 248 -15.48 -20.19 15.92
CA LYS A 248 -14.29 -19.36 15.67
C LYS A 248 -14.36 -18.68 14.31
N LYS A 249 -14.82 -19.38 13.26
CA LYS A 249 -14.86 -18.85 11.89
C LYS A 249 -16.02 -17.87 11.64
N TYR A 250 -17.18 -18.11 12.22
CA TYR A 250 -18.43 -17.44 11.82
C TYR A 250 -19.05 -16.51 12.87
N THR A 251 -18.56 -16.51 14.11
CA THR A 251 -19.02 -15.53 15.11
C THR A 251 -18.54 -14.14 14.73
N LYS A 252 -19.46 -13.21 14.51
CA LYS A 252 -19.13 -11.83 14.19
C LYS A 252 -18.78 -11.05 15.45
N ALA A 253 -17.73 -10.24 15.36
CA ALA A 253 -17.32 -9.43 16.50
C ALA A 253 -18.37 -8.36 16.87
N ALA A 254 -18.79 -8.34 18.13
CA ALA A 254 -19.65 -7.28 18.66
C ALA A 254 -18.85 -6.04 19.12
N VAL A 255 -17.56 -6.23 19.45
CA VAL A 255 -16.63 -5.17 19.82
C VAL A 255 -15.38 -5.28 18.93
N LEU A 256 -15.04 -4.19 18.24
CA LEU A 256 -14.00 -4.18 17.21
C LEU A 256 -12.62 -3.77 17.73
N VAL A 257 -12.54 -3.17 18.92
CA VAL A 257 -11.28 -2.65 19.48
C VAL A 257 -10.98 -3.30 20.83
N GLY A 258 -9.74 -3.76 20.99
CA GLY A 258 -9.26 -4.40 22.21
C GLY A 258 -9.74 -5.83 22.38
N LYS A 259 -9.55 -6.37 23.59
CA LYS A 259 -9.97 -7.73 23.97
C LYS A 259 -11.44 -7.75 24.37
N TYR A 260 -12.22 -8.74 23.93
CA TYR A 260 -13.55 -8.99 24.49
C TYR A 260 -13.96 -10.47 24.41
N ILE A 261 -14.91 -10.88 25.25
CA ILE A 261 -15.45 -12.24 25.31
C ILE A 261 -16.88 -12.24 24.76
N ASP A 262 -17.15 -13.10 23.78
CA ASP A 262 -18.50 -13.38 23.28
C ASP A 262 -19.01 -14.70 23.85
N ILE A 263 -20.25 -14.73 24.37
CA ILE A 263 -20.89 -15.91 24.93
C ILE A 263 -22.24 -16.10 24.26
N ASN A 264 -22.35 -17.17 23.46
CA ASN A 264 -23.61 -17.62 22.88
C ASN A 264 -24.24 -18.73 23.75
N LEU A 265 -25.37 -18.39 24.39
CA LEU A 265 -26.10 -19.30 25.27
C LEU A 265 -26.92 -20.34 24.51
N SER A 266 -27.35 -20.11 23.26
CA SER A 266 -28.09 -21.13 22.51
C SER A 266 -27.17 -22.26 22.05
N GLN A 267 -25.93 -21.93 21.70
CA GLN A 267 -24.94 -22.88 21.22
C GLN A 267 -24.05 -23.44 22.33
N GLN A 268 -24.04 -22.83 23.51
CA GLN A 268 -23.13 -23.15 24.60
C GLN A 268 -21.65 -23.04 24.17
N VAL A 269 -21.33 -21.93 23.50
CA VAL A 269 -19.97 -21.60 23.06
C VAL A 269 -19.57 -20.21 23.55
N MET A 270 -18.29 -20.08 23.92
CA MET A 270 -17.61 -18.82 24.16
C MET A 270 -16.55 -18.61 23.09
N VAL A 271 -16.44 -17.40 22.54
CA VAL A 271 -15.37 -17.01 21.63
C VAL A 271 -14.62 -15.83 22.25
N ILE A 272 -13.29 -15.88 22.25
CA ILE A 272 -12.46 -14.74 22.67
C ILE A 272 -11.96 -13.99 21.45
N PHE A 273 -12.03 -12.66 21.50
CA PHE A 273 -11.68 -11.77 20.40
C PHE A 273 -10.62 -10.76 20.81
N GLU A 274 -9.75 -10.41 19.88
CA GLU A 274 -8.83 -9.28 20.01
C GLU A 274 -8.86 -8.43 18.73
N ASN A 275 -9.19 -7.15 18.87
CA ASN A 275 -9.33 -6.19 17.76
C ASN A 275 -10.24 -6.73 16.64
N GLY A 276 -11.44 -7.19 17.00
CA GLY A 276 -12.41 -7.72 16.05
C GLY A 276 -12.11 -9.12 15.51
N LYS A 277 -10.92 -9.69 15.79
CA LYS A 277 -10.53 -11.01 15.28
C LYS A 277 -10.78 -12.12 16.30
N PRO A 278 -11.46 -13.21 15.93
CA PRO A 278 -11.67 -14.36 16.81
C PRO A 278 -10.36 -15.13 17.01
N LEU A 279 -9.89 -15.23 18.26
CA LEU A 279 -8.65 -15.92 18.59
C LEU A 279 -8.89 -17.41 18.86
N ASP A 280 -9.92 -17.74 19.63
CA ASP A 280 -10.23 -19.11 20.02
C ASP A 280 -11.70 -19.28 20.44
N ALA A 281 -12.19 -20.51 20.42
CA ALA A 281 -13.56 -20.87 20.78
C ALA A 281 -13.58 -22.03 21.78
N PHE A 282 -14.45 -21.93 22.79
CA PHE A 282 -14.53 -22.88 23.90
C PHE A 282 -15.96 -23.32 24.17
N ARG A 283 -16.11 -24.60 24.51
CA ARG A 283 -17.40 -25.14 24.95
C ARG A 283 -17.67 -24.70 26.38
N ILE A 284 -18.87 -24.22 26.65
CA ILE A 284 -19.27 -23.74 27.97
C ILE A 284 -20.43 -24.54 28.56
N SER A 285 -20.68 -24.37 29.85
CA SER A 285 -21.96 -24.72 30.48
C SER A 285 -22.52 -23.53 31.25
N SER A 286 -23.67 -23.04 30.79
CA SER A 286 -24.37 -21.88 31.34
C SER A 286 -25.48 -22.27 32.32
N GLY A 287 -26.22 -21.26 32.78
CA GLY A 287 -27.34 -21.42 33.71
C GLY A 287 -28.50 -22.24 33.15
N LYS A 288 -28.97 -23.23 33.92
CA LYS A 288 -30.15 -24.02 33.57
C LYS A 288 -31.44 -23.19 33.66
N LYS A 289 -32.55 -23.74 33.14
CA LYS A 289 -33.88 -23.13 33.25
C LYS A 289 -34.24 -22.82 34.72
N GLY A 290 -34.68 -21.60 34.99
CA GLY A 290 -34.95 -21.05 36.32
C GLY A 290 -33.73 -20.50 37.06
N MET A 291 -32.54 -20.61 36.48
CA MET A 291 -31.26 -20.07 36.97
C MET A 291 -30.41 -19.59 35.80
N GLU A 292 -31.05 -18.89 34.86
CA GLU A 292 -30.47 -18.49 33.59
C GLU A 292 -29.24 -17.59 33.79
N THR A 293 -28.23 -17.77 32.93
CA THR A 293 -27.16 -16.77 32.79
C THR A 293 -27.76 -15.48 32.21
N PRO A 294 -27.52 -14.31 32.83
CA PRO A 294 -28.09 -13.06 32.34
C PRO A 294 -27.47 -12.67 30.99
N THR A 295 -28.32 -12.26 30.05
CA THR A 295 -27.90 -11.71 28.74
C THR A 295 -27.63 -10.22 28.85
N GLY A 296 -26.73 -9.69 28.04
CA GLY A 296 -26.37 -8.27 28.01
C GLY A 296 -24.86 -8.05 27.85
N THR A 297 -24.45 -6.80 28.04
CA THR A 297 -23.05 -6.41 28.02
C THR A 297 -22.55 -6.23 29.45
N PHE A 298 -21.47 -6.92 29.77
CA PHE A 298 -20.79 -6.96 31.05
C PHE A 298 -19.30 -6.68 30.86
N LYS A 299 -18.54 -6.79 31.94
CA LYS A 299 -17.07 -6.76 31.92
C LYS A 299 -16.53 -7.67 33.02
N ILE A 300 -15.27 -8.07 32.91
CA ILE A 300 -14.58 -8.77 33.99
C ILE A 300 -14.38 -7.80 35.15
N GLU A 301 -15.08 -7.99 36.26
CA GLU A 301 -15.05 -7.11 37.43
C GLU A 301 -13.90 -7.46 38.37
N ASN A 302 -13.60 -8.75 38.53
CA ASN A 302 -12.47 -9.23 39.31
C ASN A 302 -12.02 -10.60 38.83
N LYS A 303 -10.85 -11.03 39.32
CA LYS A 303 -10.24 -12.32 39.01
C LYS A 303 -9.62 -12.94 40.25
N THR A 304 -9.80 -14.25 40.43
CA THR A 304 -9.04 -15.02 41.43
C THR A 304 -8.79 -16.44 40.96
N LEU A 305 -7.62 -16.99 41.28
CA LEU A 305 -7.25 -18.35 40.87
C LEU A 305 -8.18 -19.41 41.46
N ARG A 306 -8.80 -19.14 42.62
CA ARG A 306 -9.66 -20.11 43.32
C ARG A 306 -10.66 -19.40 44.24
N ALA A 307 -11.86 -19.12 43.73
CA ALA A 307 -12.93 -18.54 44.54
C ALA A 307 -13.64 -19.64 45.37
N TRP A 308 -14.21 -19.27 46.51
CA TRP A 308 -15.04 -20.15 47.33
C TRP A 308 -16.51 -19.68 47.29
N SER A 309 -17.43 -20.56 46.89
CA SER A 309 -18.86 -20.31 46.98
C SER A 309 -19.40 -20.80 48.31
N LYS A 310 -19.74 -19.87 49.21
CA LYS A 310 -20.39 -20.22 50.49
C LYS A 310 -21.75 -20.89 50.28
N LYS A 311 -22.52 -20.42 49.30
CA LYS A 311 -23.87 -20.92 48.99
C LYS A 311 -23.87 -22.38 48.53
N TYR A 312 -22.87 -22.78 47.75
CA TYR A 312 -22.79 -24.12 47.16
C TYR A 312 -21.67 -24.99 47.75
N ALA A 313 -20.94 -24.49 48.75
CA ALA A 313 -19.83 -25.17 49.43
C ALA A 313 -18.81 -25.81 48.47
N LEU A 314 -18.38 -25.05 47.46
CA LEU A 314 -17.46 -25.50 46.40
C LEU A 314 -16.45 -24.43 46.02
N PHE A 315 -15.33 -24.86 45.46
CA PHE A 315 -14.32 -24.01 44.85
C PHE A 315 -14.61 -23.80 43.36
N MET A 316 -14.29 -22.60 42.88
CA MET A 316 -14.40 -22.18 41.48
C MET A 316 -13.01 -21.74 41.02
N PRO A 317 -12.22 -22.64 40.40
CA PRO A 317 -10.91 -22.29 39.87
C PRO A 317 -11.01 -21.30 38.71
N ASN A 318 -9.97 -20.49 38.51
CA ASN A 318 -9.89 -19.51 37.40
C ASN A 318 -11.12 -18.58 37.34
N TRP A 319 -11.56 -18.11 38.50
CA TRP A 319 -12.77 -17.30 38.65
C TRP A 319 -12.59 -15.90 38.05
N MET A 320 -13.60 -15.48 37.29
CA MET A 320 -13.73 -14.13 36.74
C MET A 320 -15.17 -13.65 36.91
N ALA A 321 -15.41 -12.72 37.84
CA ALA A 321 -16.75 -12.16 38.03
C ALA A 321 -17.16 -11.31 36.81
N ILE A 322 -18.41 -11.44 36.35
CA ILE A 322 -18.96 -10.58 35.29
C ILE A 322 -20.05 -9.63 35.78
N THR A 323 -20.57 -9.86 36.99
CA THR A 323 -21.47 -8.92 37.66
C THR A 323 -20.75 -8.19 38.79
N PRO A 324 -21.05 -6.91 39.05
CA PRO A 324 -20.46 -6.17 40.17
C PRO A 324 -20.70 -6.84 41.53
N SER A 325 -21.82 -7.56 41.69
CA SER A 325 -22.13 -8.34 42.89
C SER A 325 -21.21 -9.55 43.10
N GLY A 326 -20.52 -10.01 42.05
CA GLY A 326 -19.73 -11.24 42.07
C GLY A 326 -20.58 -12.52 42.14
N GLU A 327 -21.90 -12.42 41.92
CA GLU A 327 -22.79 -13.58 41.96
C GLU A 327 -22.68 -14.45 40.73
N ILE A 328 -22.39 -13.85 39.57
CA ILE A 328 -22.23 -14.54 38.29
C ILE A 328 -20.82 -14.28 37.77
N GLY A 329 -20.18 -15.35 37.30
CA GLY A 329 -18.85 -15.28 36.74
C GLY A 329 -18.57 -16.40 35.75
N ILE A 330 -17.44 -16.28 35.08
CA ILE A 330 -16.82 -17.31 34.27
C ILE A 330 -15.81 -18.05 35.14
N HIS A 331 -15.83 -19.38 35.14
CA HIS A 331 -14.86 -20.16 35.92
C HIS A 331 -14.69 -21.59 35.38
N GLU A 332 -13.66 -22.29 35.84
CA GLU A 332 -13.49 -23.72 35.56
C GLU A 332 -14.55 -24.56 36.26
N LEU A 333 -14.83 -25.77 35.75
CA LEU A 333 -15.65 -26.78 36.43
C LEU A 333 -15.40 -26.82 37.95
N PRO A 334 -16.45 -26.68 38.79
CA PRO A 334 -16.35 -26.64 40.24
C PRO A 334 -15.59 -27.81 40.86
N VAL A 335 -14.91 -27.53 41.97
CA VAL A 335 -14.19 -28.53 42.76
C VAL A 335 -14.69 -28.51 44.20
N TRP A 336 -15.13 -29.65 44.74
CA TRP A 336 -15.58 -29.75 46.13
C TRP A 336 -14.40 -29.90 47.10
N PRO A 337 -14.56 -29.63 48.41
CA PRO A 337 -13.50 -29.76 49.41
C PRO A 337 -12.77 -31.11 49.43
N GLY A 338 -13.42 -32.19 48.99
CA GLY A 338 -12.82 -33.53 48.86
C GLY A 338 -12.01 -33.75 47.56
N GLY A 339 -11.80 -32.72 46.75
CA GLY A 339 -11.02 -32.81 45.50
C GLY A 339 -11.80 -33.35 44.29
N PHE A 340 -13.05 -33.79 44.48
CA PHE A 340 -13.93 -34.14 43.37
C PHE A 340 -14.18 -32.91 42.49
N GLN A 341 -14.05 -33.07 41.18
CA GLN A 341 -14.32 -32.02 40.18
C GLN A 341 -15.57 -32.39 39.38
N GLU A 342 -16.36 -31.38 39.02
CA GLU A 342 -17.55 -31.57 38.19
C GLU A 342 -17.17 -32.19 36.82
N GLY A 343 -18.00 -33.10 36.33
CA GLY A 343 -17.76 -33.82 35.07
C GLY A 343 -17.83 -32.90 33.85
N ALA A 344 -16.88 -33.07 32.92
CA ALA A 344 -16.83 -32.31 31.67
C ALA A 344 -17.98 -32.64 30.69
N ASN A 345 -18.72 -33.71 30.93
CA ASN A 345 -19.92 -34.09 30.17
C ASN A 345 -21.05 -33.04 30.26
N HIS A 346 -20.96 -32.09 31.20
CA HIS A 346 -21.86 -30.95 31.31
C HIS A 346 -21.55 -29.82 30.32
N LEU A 347 -20.34 -29.78 29.73
CA LEU A 347 -20.00 -28.77 28.73
C LEU A 347 -20.86 -28.98 27.48
N GLY A 348 -21.47 -27.90 26.99
CA GLY A 348 -22.45 -27.90 25.91
C GLY A 348 -23.89 -28.03 26.38
N ILE A 349 -24.15 -28.10 27.69
CA ILE A 349 -25.48 -28.21 28.27
C ILE A 349 -25.63 -27.17 29.38
N PRO A 350 -26.72 -26.37 29.43
CA PRO A 350 -26.98 -25.47 30.54
C PRO A 350 -27.31 -26.25 31.82
N VAL A 351 -26.36 -26.34 32.76
CA VAL A 351 -26.54 -27.04 34.04
C VAL A 351 -26.17 -26.19 35.26
N SER A 352 -25.56 -25.03 35.06
CA SER A 352 -25.08 -24.18 36.13
C SER A 352 -26.22 -23.46 36.86
N HIS A 353 -25.87 -22.74 37.94
CA HIS A 353 -26.79 -21.87 38.67
C HIS A 353 -26.66 -20.40 38.22
N GLY A 354 -26.23 -20.17 36.98
CA GLY A 354 -26.10 -18.85 36.35
C GLY A 354 -24.68 -18.53 35.87
N CYS A 355 -23.65 -19.10 36.50
CA CYS A 355 -22.26 -18.93 36.05
C CYS A 355 -22.00 -19.59 34.68
N VAL A 356 -20.96 -19.13 33.99
CA VAL A 356 -20.49 -19.72 32.73
C VAL A 356 -19.27 -20.59 33.02
N ARG A 357 -19.42 -21.90 32.87
CA ARG A 357 -18.38 -22.87 33.22
C ARG A 357 -17.56 -23.25 32.00
N LEU A 358 -16.24 -23.36 32.17
CA LEU A 358 -15.27 -23.82 31.18
C LEU A 358 -14.60 -25.11 31.67
N GLY A 359 -14.11 -25.92 30.72
CA GLY A 359 -13.30 -27.09 31.04
C GLY A 359 -11.90 -26.75 31.56
N PRO A 360 -11.18 -27.74 32.13
CA PRO A 360 -9.76 -27.59 32.47
C PRO A 360 -8.93 -27.31 31.22
N GLY A 361 -8.06 -26.31 31.26
CA GLY A 361 -7.34 -25.82 30.08
C GLY A 361 -7.97 -24.54 29.52
N PRO A 362 -9.13 -24.60 28.83
CA PRO A 362 -9.87 -23.42 28.40
C PRO A 362 -10.07 -22.36 29.49
N ALA A 363 -10.47 -22.77 30.69
CA ALA A 363 -10.64 -21.85 31.81
C ALA A 363 -9.35 -21.09 32.15
N LYS A 364 -8.19 -21.77 32.11
CA LYS A 364 -6.88 -21.19 32.36
C LYS A 364 -6.44 -20.27 31.22
N ILE A 365 -6.71 -20.64 29.96
CA ILE A 365 -6.42 -19.81 28.78
C ILE A 365 -7.18 -18.49 28.89
N VAL A 366 -8.50 -18.54 29.05
CA VAL A 366 -9.34 -17.33 29.15
C VAL A 366 -8.95 -16.50 30.38
N PHE A 367 -8.71 -17.15 31.52
CA PHE A 367 -8.27 -16.45 32.73
C PHE A 367 -6.94 -15.74 32.54
N ASN A 368 -5.95 -16.34 31.89
CA ASN A 368 -4.66 -15.67 31.69
C ASN A 368 -4.74 -14.55 30.65
N TRP A 369 -5.58 -14.72 29.63
CA TRP A 369 -5.72 -13.77 28.53
C TRP A 369 -6.54 -12.53 28.89
N ALA A 370 -7.66 -12.72 29.60
CA ALA A 370 -8.57 -11.64 29.96
C ALA A 370 -8.02 -10.79 31.12
N GLU A 371 -8.27 -9.49 31.07
CA GLU A 371 -7.89 -8.53 32.11
C GLU A 371 -9.15 -8.02 32.83
N VAL A 372 -8.97 -7.44 34.03
CA VAL A 372 -10.09 -6.73 34.68
C VAL A 372 -10.49 -5.57 33.77
N GLY A 373 -11.78 -5.47 33.46
CA GLY A 373 -12.33 -4.52 32.49
C GLY A 373 -12.54 -5.09 31.09
N THR A 374 -12.03 -6.29 30.76
CA THR A 374 -12.33 -6.94 29.46
C THR A 374 -13.85 -7.07 29.29
N PRO A 375 -14.46 -6.50 28.24
CA PRO A 375 -15.89 -6.60 27.99
C PRO A 375 -16.32 -8.05 27.75
N VAL A 376 -17.54 -8.37 28.17
CA VAL A 376 -18.17 -9.68 28.00
C VAL A 376 -19.57 -9.47 27.44
N VAL A 377 -19.87 -10.01 26.27
CA VAL A 377 -21.19 -9.94 25.64
C VAL A 377 -21.85 -11.30 25.75
N VAL A 378 -23.02 -11.36 26.38
CA VAL A 378 -23.80 -12.59 26.56
C VAL A 378 -25.10 -12.49 25.79
N HIS A 379 -25.32 -13.40 24.85
CA HIS A 379 -26.49 -13.40 23.98
C HIS A 379 -27.01 -14.82 23.70
N LYS A 380 -28.09 -14.92 22.92
CA LYS A 380 -28.74 -16.18 22.55
C LYS A 380 -28.63 -16.40 21.06
#